data_AF-A0AA41Q4A1-F1
#
_entry.id   AF-A0AA41Q4A1-F1
#
_cell.length_a   1.000
_cell.length_b   1.000
_cell.length_c   1.000
_cell.angle_alpha   90.00
_cell.angle_beta   90.00
_cell.angle_gamma   90.00
#
_symmetry.space_group_name_H-M   'P 1'
#
loop_
_entity.id
_entity.type
_entity.pdbx_description
1 polymer ?
#
loop_
_entity_poly.entity_id
_entity_poly.type
_entity_poly.pdbx_seq_one_letter_code
_entity_poly.pdbx_strand_id
1 'polypeptide(L)'
;MTDHSGVPARLARPAGLDSTGPSDDFAVLWPRAASTETAWLEELAGSGVTGFMPPPMPDAAWVLNAMYEHESGPTDATYDDLHRARVAEGLVPTRMIGDMDLNTIGTATGGGLGRAEHPGPGWRRLRWAELAGRVGDPVVPEGMLPCFRCFPSAKIASSWPLGIRPPTEGSMDRATWNRVTAVLAENSPDGADTRCLAYYNPLMLGCEDFDDLHVRAGRLGDAAILYDTPDADFSPSNLWAQDRSWVLCTDYDLWGTKIAGPSALIEALLSDPELESVRLPWAR
;
A
#
# COMPACT_ATOMS: atom_id res chain seq x y z
N MET A 1 -31.73 18.10 -5.82
CA MET A 1 -31.73 16.79 -6.50
C MET A 1 -30.86 16.96 -7.72
N THR A 2 -29.56 16.88 -7.51
CA THR A 2 -28.52 17.01 -8.53
C THR A 2 -27.32 16.23 -8.03
N ASP A 3 -26.88 15.35 -8.90
CA ASP A 3 -25.95 14.25 -8.77
C ASP A 3 -24.51 14.78 -8.61
N HIS A 4 -23.74 14.18 -7.69
CA HIS A 4 -22.36 14.55 -7.37
C HIS A 4 -21.49 13.28 -7.37
N SER A 5 -21.20 12.76 -8.56
CA SER A 5 -20.22 11.69 -8.78
C SER A 5 -19.03 12.24 -9.57
N GLY A 6 -18.09 12.87 -8.86
CA GLY A 6 -16.81 13.30 -9.39
C GLY A 6 -15.76 12.20 -9.27
N VAL A 7 -15.90 11.11 -10.02
CA VAL A 7 -14.89 10.04 -10.12
C VAL A 7 -13.85 10.43 -11.18
N PRO A 8 -12.53 10.28 -10.93
CA PRO A 8 -11.52 10.59 -11.94
C PRO A 8 -11.62 9.62 -13.12
N ALA A 9 -11.67 10.18 -14.34
CA ALA A 9 -11.70 9.43 -15.58
C ALA A 9 -10.43 8.58 -15.75
N ARG A 10 -10.58 7.25 -15.81
CA ARG A 10 -9.54 6.34 -16.30
C ARG A 10 -9.30 6.59 -17.79
N LEU A 11 -8.02 6.65 -18.18
CA LEU A 11 -7.60 6.46 -19.57
C LEU A 11 -8.06 5.08 -20.03
N ALA A 12 -9.00 5.05 -20.98
CA ALA A 12 -9.48 3.82 -21.60
C ALA A 12 -8.32 3.10 -22.32
N ARG A 13 -8.08 1.82 -21.98
CA ARG A 13 -7.21 0.94 -22.78
C ARG A 13 -7.93 0.60 -24.10
N PRO A 14 -7.23 0.59 -25.25
CA PRO A 14 -7.81 0.15 -26.50
C PRO A 14 -8.03 -1.38 -26.47
N ALA A 15 -9.19 -1.80 -26.99
CA ALA A 15 -9.57 -3.19 -27.11
C ALA A 15 -8.83 -3.87 -28.28
N GLY A 16 -8.38 -5.10 -28.04
CA GLY A 16 -8.07 -6.06 -29.09
C GLY A 16 -6.62 -6.53 -29.12
N LEU A 17 -6.35 -7.66 -28.45
CA LEU A 17 -5.47 -8.72 -28.91
C LEU A 17 -5.76 -9.95 -28.06
N ASP A 18 -6.24 -11.01 -28.70
CA ASP A 18 -6.28 -12.36 -28.14
C ASP A 18 -4.89 -12.71 -27.63
N SER A 19 -4.72 -12.67 -26.31
CA SER A 19 -3.58 -13.24 -25.64
C SER A 19 -4.12 -14.26 -24.65
N THR A 20 -3.80 -15.53 -24.87
CA THR A 20 -3.65 -16.47 -23.76
C THR A 20 -2.49 -15.93 -22.92
N GLY A 21 -2.79 -14.96 -22.07
CA GLY A 21 -1.85 -14.10 -21.37
C GLY A 21 -1.97 -14.23 -19.85
N PRO A 22 -1.11 -13.55 -19.08
CA PRO A 22 -1.01 -13.65 -17.61
C PRO A 22 -2.33 -13.43 -16.83
N SER A 23 -3.39 -12.92 -17.47
CA SER A 23 -4.73 -12.80 -16.89
C SER A 23 -5.43 -14.15 -16.67
N ASP A 24 -5.21 -15.13 -17.54
CA ASP A 24 -5.86 -16.44 -17.43
C ASP A 24 -5.27 -17.25 -16.26
N ASP A 25 -3.94 -17.18 -16.10
CA ASP A 25 -3.25 -17.81 -14.97
C ASP A 25 -3.68 -17.17 -13.64
N PHE A 26 -3.89 -15.85 -13.60
CA PHE A 26 -4.40 -15.17 -12.40
C PHE A 26 -5.77 -15.68 -11.96
N ALA A 27 -6.74 -15.73 -12.87
CA ALA A 27 -8.10 -16.17 -12.54
C ALA A 27 -8.17 -17.65 -12.14
N VAL A 28 -7.25 -18.48 -12.64
CA VAL A 28 -7.12 -19.90 -12.28
C VAL A 28 -6.49 -20.08 -10.90
N LEU A 29 -5.42 -19.34 -10.59
CA LEU A 29 -4.70 -19.45 -9.30
C LEU A 29 -5.44 -18.73 -8.15
N TRP A 30 -6.13 -17.65 -8.48
CA TRP A 30 -6.88 -16.80 -7.55
C TRP A 30 -8.30 -16.51 -8.08
N PRO A 31 -9.19 -17.53 -8.14
CA PRO A 31 -10.59 -17.33 -8.48
C PRO A 31 -11.31 -16.38 -7.51
N ARG A 32 -12.41 -15.78 -7.99
CA ARG A 32 -13.32 -14.99 -7.13
C ARG A 32 -13.90 -15.88 -6.03
N ALA A 33 -13.90 -15.35 -4.81
CA ALA A 33 -14.60 -15.92 -3.67
C ALA A 33 -15.85 -15.08 -3.34
N ALA A 34 -16.70 -15.58 -2.45
CA ALA A 34 -17.87 -14.84 -2.01
C ALA A 34 -17.47 -13.63 -1.15
N SER A 35 -18.18 -12.51 -1.29
CA SER A 35 -17.98 -11.33 -0.44
C SER A 35 -18.18 -11.64 1.05
N THR A 36 -19.06 -12.58 1.37
CA THR A 36 -19.32 -13.04 2.76
C THR A 36 -18.10 -13.61 3.48
N GLU A 37 -17.02 -13.94 2.76
CA GLU A 37 -15.76 -14.35 3.36
C GLU A 37 -15.09 -13.25 4.21
N THR A 38 -15.46 -11.98 4.02
CA THR A 38 -14.99 -10.86 4.86
C THR A 38 -15.83 -10.64 6.11
N ALA A 39 -16.95 -11.36 6.31
CA ALA A 39 -17.88 -11.07 7.41
C ALA A 39 -17.20 -11.12 8.79
N TRP A 40 -16.27 -12.05 8.99
CA TRP A 40 -15.51 -12.13 10.25
C TRP A 40 -14.52 -10.97 10.43
N LEU A 41 -13.98 -10.41 9.34
CA LEU A 41 -13.15 -9.21 9.38
C LEU A 41 -13.99 -7.97 9.68
N GLU A 42 -15.21 -7.92 9.17
CA GLU A 42 -16.15 -6.83 9.47
C GLU A 42 -16.54 -6.83 10.95
N GLU A 43 -16.84 -8.00 11.52
CA GLU A 43 -17.08 -8.15 12.96
C GLU A 43 -15.85 -7.75 13.80
N LEU A 44 -14.64 -8.04 13.30
CA LEU A 44 -13.39 -7.85 14.03
C LEU A 44 -12.86 -6.40 13.96
N ALA A 45 -12.98 -5.76 12.81
CA ALA A 45 -12.29 -4.51 12.46
C ALA A 45 -13.23 -3.40 11.99
N GLY A 46 -14.52 -3.68 11.79
CA GLY A 46 -15.49 -2.74 11.26
C GLY A 46 -15.41 -2.61 9.73
N SER A 47 -15.56 -1.39 9.22
CA SER A 47 -15.67 -1.14 7.78
C SER A 47 -14.39 -1.51 7.02
N GLY A 48 -14.55 -2.22 5.90
CA GLY A 48 -13.45 -2.57 4.99
C GLY A 48 -13.20 -1.57 3.85
N VAL A 49 -13.79 -0.37 3.89
CA VAL A 49 -13.72 0.63 2.80
C VAL A 49 -12.27 1.00 2.45
N THR A 50 -11.40 1.12 3.45
CA THR A 50 -9.95 1.37 3.29
C THR A 50 -9.11 0.12 3.52
N GLY A 51 -9.71 -0.98 3.97
CA GLY A 51 -9.06 -2.20 4.44
C GLY A 51 -9.52 -2.58 5.85
N PHE A 52 -9.57 -3.87 6.17
CA PHE A 52 -9.96 -4.34 7.49
C PHE A 52 -8.75 -4.38 8.42
N MET A 53 -8.55 -3.34 9.23
CA MET A 53 -7.40 -3.23 10.14
C MET A 53 -7.54 -4.18 11.36
N PRO A 54 -6.75 -5.27 11.45
CA PRO A 54 -6.96 -6.27 12.50
C PRO A 54 -6.39 -5.81 13.86
N PRO A 55 -6.89 -6.34 14.99
CA PRO A 55 -6.17 -6.35 16.27
C PRO A 55 -4.96 -7.32 16.21
N PRO A 56 -4.13 -7.48 17.25
CA PRO A 56 -2.82 -8.12 17.11
C PRO A 56 -2.84 -9.65 16.88
N MET A 57 -3.72 -10.42 17.52
CA MET A 57 -3.99 -11.83 17.21
C MET A 57 -2.82 -12.85 17.18
N PRO A 58 -2.11 -13.16 18.30
CA PRO A 58 -2.00 -12.44 19.58
C PRO A 58 -1.00 -11.28 19.55
N ASP A 59 -0.22 -11.11 18.49
CA ASP A 59 0.84 -10.11 18.38
C ASP A 59 0.86 -9.51 16.97
N ALA A 60 1.34 -8.27 16.82
CA ALA A 60 1.41 -7.61 15.53
C ALA A 60 2.66 -6.77 15.35
N ALA A 61 3.09 -6.69 14.10
CA ALA A 61 4.09 -5.74 13.63
C ALA A 61 3.55 -4.95 12.44
N TRP A 62 4.16 -3.79 12.23
CA TRP A 62 3.96 -2.95 11.06
C TRP A 62 5.17 -3.07 10.16
N VAL A 63 4.98 -3.56 8.94
CA VAL A 63 5.97 -3.51 7.86
C VAL A 63 5.84 -2.14 7.20
N LEU A 64 6.90 -1.35 7.24
CA LEU A 64 6.93 0.02 6.74
C LEU A 64 7.14 0.02 5.21
N ASN A 65 6.27 0.74 4.48
CA ASN A 65 6.36 0.81 3.02
C ASN A 65 7.70 1.43 2.60
N ALA A 66 8.24 0.96 1.47
CA ALA A 66 9.55 1.38 1.01
C ALA A 66 9.61 2.88 0.68
N MET A 67 10.68 3.51 1.15
CA MET A 67 11.13 4.85 0.76
C MET A 67 12.48 4.71 0.06
N TYR A 68 12.77 5.64 -0.85
CA TYR A 68 14.02 5.64 -1.60
C TYR A 68 14.67 7.01 -1.54
N GLU A 69 16.00 7.02 -1.59
CA GLU A 69 16.77 8.24 -1.80
C GLU A 69 17.65 8.10 -3.04
N HIS A 70 17.83 9.21 -3.75
CA HIS A 70 18.74 9.28 -4.88
C HIS A 70 20.13 9.65 -4.39
N GLU A 71 21.14 8.88 -4.81
CA GLU A 71 22.53 8.98 -4.32
C GLU A 71 23.18 10.35 -4.57
N SER A 72 22.68 11.09 -5.57
CA SER A 72 23.14 12.43 -5.96
C SER A 72 21.97 13.39 -6.22
N GLY A 73 20.81 13.11 -5.61
CA GLY A 73 19.58 13.85 -5.88
C GLY A 73 19.59 15.26 -5.29
N PRO A 74 18.84 16.20 -5.88
CA PRO A 74 18.70 17.54 -5.31
C PRO A 74 18.00 17.49 -3.95
N THR A 75 18.59 18.16 -2.95
CA THR A 75 18.07 18.25 -1.58
C THR A 75 17.23 19.50 -1.33
N ASP A 76 17.47 20.54 -2.12
CA ASP A 76 16.92 21.88 -1.86
C ASP A 76 15.66 22.17 -2.67
N ALA A 77 15.39 21.36 -3.70
CA ALA A 77 14.20 21.44 -4.53
C ALA A 77 13.18 20.37 -4.11
N THR A 78 11.91 20.74 -4.09
CA THR A 78 10.81 19.86 -3.67
C THR A 78 9.95 19.35 -4.82
N TYR A 79 9.12 18.36 -4.55
CA TYR A 79 8.09 17.93 -5.50
C TYR A 79 7.10 19.05 -5.83
N ASP A 80 6.81 19.94 -4.87
CA ASP A 80 5.95 21.09 -5.12
C ASP A 80 6.62 22.09 -6.06
N ASP A 81 7.91 22.40 -5.87
CA ASP A 81 8.65 23.28 -6.78
C ASP A 81 8.61 22.76 -8.22
N LEU A 82 8.86 21.45 -8.39
CA LEU A 82 8.79 20.80 -9.70
C LEU A 82 7.37 20.83 -10.30
N HIS A 83 6.35 20.57 -9.48
CA HIS A 83 4.96 20.62 -9.91
C HIS A 83 4.55 22.02 -10.36
N ARG A 84 4.88 23.05 -9.57
CA ARG A 84 4.58 24.46 -9.89
C ARG A 84 5.29 24.92 -11.15
N ALA A 85 6.56 24.52 -11.35
CA ALA A 85 7.28 24.79 -12.59
C ALA A 85 6.57 24.18 -13.81
N ARG A 86 6.15 22.90 -13.73
CA ARG A 86 5.44 22.22 -14.82
C ARG A 86 4.05 22.82 -15.08
N VAL A 87 3.34 23.29 -14.06
CA VAL A 87 2.08 24.02 -14.21
C VAL A 87 2.31 25.33 -14.95
N ALA A 88 3.34 26.10 -14.60
CA ALA A 88 3.69 27.35 -15.27
C ALA A 88 4.07 27.15 -16.75
N GLU A 89 4.66 26.00 -17.08
CA GLU A 89 4.99 25.60 -18.46
C GLU A 89 3.79 25.00 -19.22
N GLY A 90 2.64 24.83 -18.58
CA GLY A 90 1.43 24.23 -19.19
C GLY A 90 1.56 22.72 -19.44
N LEU A 91 2.48 22.04 -18.76
CA LEU A 91 2.72 20.59 -18.89
C LEU A 91 1.83 19.73 -18.00
N VAL A 92 1.10 20.35 -17.07
CA VAL A 92 0.19 19.66 -16.14
C VAL A 92 -1.25 20.07 -16.45
N PRO A 93 -2.15 19.11 -16.73
CA PRO A 93 -3.58 19.39 -16.89
C PRO A 93 -4.19 20.00 -15.63
N THR A 94 -5.13 20.93 -15.81
CA THR A 94 -5.94 21.46 -14.70
C THR A 94 -6.72 20.34 -14.02
N ARG A 95 -6.64 20.25 -12.69
CA ARG A 95 -7.35 19.24 -11.90
C ARG A 95 -8.36 19.92 -10.98
N MET A 96 -9.63 19.89 -11.37
CA MET A 96 -10.72 20.49 -10.62
C MET A 96 -11.38 19.48 -9.67
N ILE A 97 -11.67 19.90 -8.45
CA ILE A 97 -12.64 19.24 -7.54
C ILE A 97 -13.71 20.27 -7.19
N GLY A 98 -14.91 20.09 -7.73
CA GLY A 98 -15.91 21.17 -7.73
C GLY A 98 -15.35 22.42 -8.42
N ASP A 99 -15.42 23.56 -7.75
CA ASP A 99 -14.90 24.84 -8.24
C ASP A 99 -13.44 25.11 -7.83
N MET A 100 -12.76 24.14 -7.21
CA MET A 100 -11.39 24.29 -6.72
C MET A 100 -10.38 23.69 -7.69
N ASP A 101 -9.45 24.53 -8.18
CA ASP A 101 -8.29 24.08 -8.95
C ASP A 101 -7.18 23.59 -8.01
N LEU A 102 -6.97 22.28 -7.95
CA LEU A 102 -5.96 21.65 -7.12
C LEU A 102 -4.54 22.07 -7.50
N ASN A 103 -4.29 22.45 -8.75
CA ASN A 103 -2.97 22.94 -9.15
C ASN A 103 -2.66 24.31 -8.56
N THR A 104 -3.68 25.05 -8.15
CA THR A 104 -3.56 26.37 -7.53
C THR A 104 -3.48 26.23 -6.01
N ILE A 105 -4.41 25.49 -5.39
CA ILE A 105 -4.57 25.44 -3.93
C ILE A 105 -3.80 24.32 -3.22
N GLY A 106 -3.40 23.27 -3.93
CA GLY A 106 -2.76 22.08 -3.35
C GLY A 106 -1.25 22.20 -3.22
N THR A 107 -0.66 21.34 -2.38
CA THR A 107 0.80 21.12 -2.32
C THR A 107 1.09 19.73 -2.87
N ALA A 108 1.96 19.63 -3.87
CA ALA A 108 2.46 18.34 -4.31
C ALA A 108 3.42 17.79 -3.25
N THR A 109 2.95 16.81 -2.48
CA THR A 109 3.72 16.27 -1.35
C THR A 109 4.87 15.38 -1.80
N GLY A 110 4.75 14.73 -2.96
CA GLY A 110 5.70 13.71 -3.45
C GLY A 110 5.29 12.28 -3.12
N GLY A 111 4.26 12.09 -2.28
CA GLY A 111 3.65 10.78 -1.99
C GLY A 111 3.00 10.18 -3.24
N GLY A 112 3.14 8.86 -3.41
CA GLY A 112 2.46 8.12 -4.47
C GLY A 112 1.10 7.59 -4.03
N LEU A 113 0.26 7.26 -5.01
CA LEU A 113 -0.89 6.36 -4.88
C LEU A 113 -0.69 5.17 -5.83
N GLY A 114 -1.07 3.96 -5.40
CA GLY A 114 -1.03 2.75 -6.23
C GLY A 114 0.23 1.90 -6.07
N ARG A 115 0.56 1.08 -7.07
CA ARG A 115 1.71 0.15 -7.02
C ARG A 115 3.01 0.93 -6.90
N ALA A 116 3.79 0.56 -5.89
CA ALA A 116 5.13 1.08 -5.68
C ALA A 116 6.19 0.14 -6.27
N GLU A 117 7.15 0.70 -7.02
CA GLU A 117 8.30 -0.06 -7.51
C GLU A 117 9.60 0.71 -7.25
N HIS A 118 10.71 -0.02 -7.27
CA HIS A 118 12.04 0.57 -7.17
C HIS A 118 12.21 1.63 -8.27
N PRO A 119 12.63 2.88 -7.96
CA PRO A 119 12.62 3.97 -8.95
C PRO A 119 13.63 3.79 -10.10
N GLY A 120 14.61 2.91 -9.92
CA GLY A 120 15.60 2.54 -10.92
C GLY A 120 17.03 2.88 -10.48
N PRO A 121 18.00 2.88 -11.42
CA PRO A 121 19.39 3.19 -11.12
C PRO A 121 19.58 4.55 -10.44
N GLY A 122 20.57 4.66 -9.55
CA GLY A 122 20.86 5.89 -8.79
C GLY A 122 19.97 6.09 -7.55
N TRP A 123 18.95 5.25 -7.37
CA TRP A 123 18.14 5.21 -6.16
C TRP A 123 18.53 4.02 -5.29
N ARG A 124 18.54 4.23 -3.97
CA ARG A 124 18.69 3.17 -2.98
C ARG A 124 17.54 3.20 -1.98
N ARG A 125 17.27 2.06 -1.35
CA ARG A 125 16.35 1.98 -0.21
C ARG A 125 16.84 2.94 0.88
N LEU A 126 15.97 3.83 1.33
CA LEU A 126 16.16 4.65 2.53
C LEU A 126 15.28 4.05 3.62
N ARG A 127 15.91 3.55 4.69
CA ARG A 127 15.17 3.01 5.84
C ARG A 127 14.51 4.16 6.60
N TRP A 128 13.31 3.95 7.12
CA TRP A 128 12.64 4.90 7.99
C TRP A 128 13.48 5.21 9.24
N ALA A 129 14.11 4.20 9.85
CA ALA A 129 15.02 4.37 10.97
C ALA A 129 16.27 5.20 10.61
N GLU A 130 16.76 5.07 9.37
CA GLU A 130 17.86 5.89 8.88
C GLU A 130 17.44 7.36 8.74
N LEU A 131 16.28 7.63 8.14
CA LEU A 131 15.77 9.00 8.04
C LEU A 131 15.47 9.60 9.42
N ALA A 132 14.81 8.85 10.30
CA ALA A 132 14.56 9.24 11.69
C ALA A 132 15.84 9.71 12.39
N GLY A 133 16.91 8.93 12.28
CA GLY A 133 18.22 9.28 12.86
C GLY A 133 18.83 10.55 12.29
N ARG A 134 18.56 10.89 11.02
CA ARG A 134 19.08 12.11 10.38
C ARG A 134 18.31 13.37 10.78
N VAL A 135 16.98 13.29 10.86
CA VAL A 135 16.12 14.47 11.06
C VAL A 135 15.67 14.66 12.51
N GLY A 136 15.86 13.65 13.37
CA GLY A 136 15.50 13.69 14.78
C GLY A 136 14.03 13.37 15.08
N ASP A 137 13.22 13.06 14.07
CA ASP A 137 11.85 12.58 14.24
C ASP A 137 11.84 11.10 14.69
N PRO A 138 10.81 10.64 15.43
CA PRO A 138 10.63 9.21 15.67
C PRO A 138 10.26 8.48 14.36
N VAL A 139 10.57 7.18 14.26
CA VAL A 139 10.18 6.34 13.11
C VAL A 139 8.66 6.39 12.90
N VAL A 140 7.89 6.21 13.98
CA VAL A 140 6.45 6.50 14.01
C VAL A 140 6.17 7.25 15.32
N PRO A 141 5.58 8.46 15.27
CA PRO A 141 5.20 9.18 16.47
C PRO A 141 4.23 8.39 17.35
N GLU A 142 4.35 8.54 18.67
CA GLU A 142 3.42 7.92 19.61
C GLU A 142 1.97 8.35 19.34
N GLY A 143 1.04 7.38 19.38
CA GLY A 143 -0.37 7.60 19.07
C GLY A 143 -0.69 7.73 17.57
N MET A 144 0.31 7.62 16.68
CA MET A 144 0.10 7.61 15.22
C MET A 144 0.32 6.22 14.62
N LEU A 145 -0.26 6.03 13.43
CA LEU A 145 0.04 4.91 12.53
C LEU A 145 1.05 5.35 11.47
N PRO A 146 1.78 4.42 10.82
CA PRO A 146 2.70 4.77 9.73
C PRO A 146 1.95 5.47 8.60
N CYS A 147 2.20 6.76 8.40
CA CYS A 147 1.50 7.58 7.42
C CYS A 147 2.35 8.78 6.99
N PHE A 148 1.82 9.61 6.11
CA PHE A 148 2.50 10.80 5.59
C PHE A 148 2.95 11.81 6.66
N ARG A 149 2.49 11.69 7.91
CA ARG A 149 2.81 12.58 9.03
C ARG A 149 4.02 12.16 9.85
N CYS A 150 4.66 11.02 9.56
CA CYS A 150 5.75 10.50 10.41
C CYS A 150 7.04 11.32 10.38
N PHE A 151 7.35 12.02 9.27
CA PHE A 151 8.58 12.79 9.10
C PHE A 151 8.32 14.26 8.73
N PRO A 152 7.76 15.08 9.64
CA PRO A 152 7.55 16.50 9.36
C PRO A 152 8.88 17.25 9.16
N SER A 153 9.95 16.87 9.87
CA SER A 153 11.24 17.57 9.83
C SER A 153 12.05 17.28 8.57
N ALA A 154 11.67 16.25 7.81
CA ALA A 154 12.27 15.92 6.51
C ALA A 154 11.70 16.76 5.34
N LYS A 155 10.60 17.49 5.57
CA LYS A 155 9.88 18.21 4.51
C LYS A 155 10.27 19.69 4.47
N ILE A 156 10.27 20.26 3.28
CA ILE A 156 10.43 21.69 3.04
C ILE A 156 9.07 22.23 2.61
N ALA A 157 8.50 23.16 3.38
CA ALA A 157 7.16 23.72 3.12
C ALA A 157 6.08 22.64 2.87
N SER A 158 6.08 21.57 3.68
CA SER A 158 5.16 20.42 3.58
C SER A 158 5.33 19.51 2.36
N SER A 159 6.35 19.71 1.52
CA SER A 159 6.70 18.84 0.39
C SER A 159 8.01 18.09 0.65
N TRP A 160 8.12 16.88 0.12
CA TRP A 160 9.37 16.11 0.19
C TRP A 160 10.44 16.71 -0.75
N PRO A 161 11.72 16.67 -0.37
CA PRO A 161 12.82 16.92 -1.29
C PRO A 161 12.79 15.95 -2.48
N LEU A 162 13.12 16.43 -3.67
CA LEU A 162 13.15 15.61 -4.90
C LEU A 162 14.13 14.44 -4.82
N GLY A 163 15.18 14.56 -3.99
CA GLY A 163 16.12 13.47 -3.72
C GLY A 163 15.56 12.34 -2.87
N ILE A 164 14.36 12.46 -2.30
CA ILE A 164 13.70 11.41 -1.53
C ILE A 164 12.35 11.09 -2.16
N ARG A 165 12.15 9.84 -2.57
CA ARG A 165 10.85 9.33 -2.97
C ARG A 165 10.17 8.73 -1.74
N PRO A 166 9.17 9.41 -1.15
CA PRO A 166 8.48 8.90 0.03
C PRO A 166 7.69 7.62 -0.30
N PRO A 167 7.22 6.91 0.75
CA PRO A 167 6.35 5.77 0.58
C PRO A 167 5.08 6.09 -0.21
N THR A 168 4.51 5.04 -0.81
CA THR A 168 3.23 5.09 -1.52
C THR A 168 2.11 4.66 -0.58
N GLU A 169 0.98 5.37 -0.61
CA GLU A 169 -0.18 5.08 0.24
C GLU A 169 -0.90 3.81 -0.25
N GLY A 170 -1.38 3.01 0.70
CA GLY A 170 -2.25 1.87 0.41
C GLY A 170 -1.60 0.68 -0.27
N SER A 171 -0.30 0.73 -0.60
CA SER A 171 0.37 -0.38 -1.29
C SER A 171 1.78 -0.61 -0.78
N MET A 172 2.13 -1.88 -0.57
CA MET A 172 3.53 -2.28 -0.49
C MET A 172 4.18 -2.19 -1.87
N ASP A 173 5.51 -2.09 -1.91
CA ASP A 173 6.26 -2.32 -3.14
C ASP A 173 6.42 -3.81 -3.42
N ARG A 174 6.71 -4.15 -4.68
CA ARG A 174 6.83 -5.55 -5.13
C ARG A 174 7.84 -6.38 -4.32
N ALA A 175 9.00 -5.80 -3.98
CA ALA A 175 10.02 -6.54 -3.25
C ALA A 175 9.55 -6.84 -1.82
N THR A 176 8.94 -5.85 -1.16
CA THR A 176 8.32 -6.04 0.17
C THR A 176 7.19 -7.06 0.13
N TRP A 177 6.28 -7.00 -0.87
CA TRP A 177 5.21 -7.98 -1.05
C TRP A 177 5.74 -9.41 -1.17
N ASN A 178 6.72 -9.61 -2.05
CA ASN A 178 7.32 -10.93 -2.27
C ASN A 178 8.03 -11.45 -1.01
N ARG A 179 8.73 -10.59 -0.26
CA ARG A 179 9.38 -11.03 0.97
C ARG A 179 8.37 -11.31 2.09
N VAL A 180 7.35 -10.48 2.27
CA VAL A 180 6.27 -10.71 3.25
C VAL A 180 5.56 -12.04 2.97
N THR A 181 5.18 -12.32 1.72
CA THR A 181 4.51 -13.58 1.35
C THR A 181 5.41 -14.80 1.57
N ALA A 182 6.72 -14.68 1.33
CA ALA A 182 7.69 -15.71 1.67
C ALA A 182 7.78 -15.96 3.19
N VAL A 183 7.89 -14.92 4.01
CA VAL A 183 7.92 -15.04 5.49
C VAL A 183 6.61 -15.65 6.02
N LEU A 184 5.45 -15.26 5.47
CA LEU A 184 4.16 -15.86 5.80
C LEU A 184 4.14 -17.35 5.46
N ALA A 185 4.68 -17.75 4.30
CA ALA A 185 4.75 -19.15 3.91
C ALA A 185 5.69 -19.94 4.84
N GLU A 186 6.85 -19.40 5.18
CA GLU A 186 7.81 -20.01 6.11
C GLU A 186 7.22 -20.25 7.52
N ASN A 187 6.21 -19.46 7.91
CA ASN A 187 5.61 -19.48 9.25
C ASN A 187 4.15 -19.97 9.29
N SER A 188 3.59 -20.41 8.16
CA SER A 188 2.25 -21.00 8.10
C SER A 188 2.34 -22.53 8.21
N PRO A 189 1.39 -23.21 8.89
CA PRO A 189 1.45 -24.65 9.09
C PRO A 189 1.58 -25.47 7.80
N ASP A 190 0.89 -25.05 6.74
CA ASP A 190 0.90 -25.70 5.42
C ASP A 190 1.87 -25.04 4.43
N GLY A 191 2.74 -24.15 4.91
CA GLY A 191 3.77 -23.56 4.08
C GLY A 191 3.20 -22.76 2.90
N ALA A 192 3.76 -23.01 1.72
CA ALA A 192 3.28 -22.45 0.45
C ALA A 192 1.87 -22.95 0.05
N ASP A 193 1.43 -24.10 0.55
CA ASP A 193 0.11 -24.66 0.24
C ASP A 193 -1.02 -24.07 1.11
N THR A 194 -0.67 -23.24 2.11
CA THR A 194 -1.62 -22.53 2.96
C THR A 194 -2.70 -21.84 2.12
N ARG A 195 -3.95 -22.19 2.38
CA ARG A 195 -5.10 -21.55 1.73
C ARG A 195 -5.26 -20.15 2.27
N CYS A 196 -5.40 -19.20 1.36
CA CYS A 196 -5.52 -17.80 1.69
C CYS A 196 -6.65 -17.14 0.91
N LEU A 197 -7.11 -16.03 1.47
CA LEU A 197 -8.01 -15.12 0.79
C LEU A 197 -7.40 -13.73 0.74
N ALA A 198 -7.58 -13.05 -0.38
CA ALA A 198 -7.09 -11.70 -0.64
C ALA A 198 -8.27 -10.78 -0.94
N TYR A 199 -8.28 -9.61 -0.32
CA TYR A 199 -9.32 -8.61 -0.49
C TYR A 199 -8.72 -7.31 -1.03
N TYR A 200 -9.40 -6.73 -2.02
CA TYR A 200 -9.11 -5.40 -2.55
C TYR A 200 -10.26 -4.47 -2.18
N ASN A 201 -9.93 -3.40 -1.48
CA ASN A 201 -10.94 -2.44 -1.01
C ASN A 201 -11.57 -1.66 -2.18
N PRO A 202 -12.81 -1.18 -2.02
CA PRO A 202 -13.54 -0.51 -3.09
C PRO A 202 -12.88 0.80 -3.55
N LEU A 203 -12.14 1.50 -2.66
CA LEU A 203 -11.43 2.72 -3.03
C LEU A 203 -10.29 2.44 -4.04
N MET A 204 -9.55 1.34 -3.87
CA MET A 204 -8.51 0.90 -4.80
C MET A 204 -9.06 0.49 -6.16
N LEU A 205 -10.26 -0.11 -6.17
CA LEU A 205 -10.92 -0.56 -7.39
C LEU A 205 -11.65 0.57 -8.12
N GLY A 206 -11.90 1.69 -7.46
CA GLY A 206 -12.79 2.74 -7.97
C GLY A 206 -14.22 2.24 -8.14
N CYS A 207 -14.65 1.30 -7.29
CA CYS A 207 -15.99 0.73 -7.35
C CYS A 207 -17.03 1.71 -6.81
N GLU A 208 -18.18 1.76 -7.47
CA GLU A 208 -19.38 2.44 -6.96
C GLU A 208 -20.22 1.50 -6.07
N ASP A 209 -20.06 0.18 -6.22
CA ASP A 209 -20.71 -0.84 -5.42
C ASP A 209 -19.82 -1.20 -4.22
N PHE A 210 -20.28 -0.82 -3.03
CA PHE A 210 -19.62 -1.09 -1.76
C PHE A 210 -20.10 -2.39 -1.10
N ASP A 211 -21.09 -3.07 -1.68
CA ASP A 211 -21.68 -4.30 -1.17
C ASP A 211 -21.07 -5.56 -1.85
N ASP A 212 -20.59 -5.45 -3.11
CA ASP A 212 -19.83 -6.51 -3.79
C ASP A 212 -18.32 -6.45 -3.50
N LEU A 213 -17.96 -6.84 -2.28
CA LEU A 213 -16.57 -6.85 -1.81
C LEU A 213 -15.68 -7.79 -2.64
N HIS A 214 -14.53 -7.27 -3.09
CA HIS A 214 -13.68 -8.00 -4.02
C HIS A 214 -12.73 -8.97 -3.34
N VAL A 215 -13.16 -10.23 -3.22
CA VAL A 215 -12.38 -11.30 -2.61
C VAL A 215 -11.90 -12.32 -3.64
N ARG A 216 -10.64 -12.74 -3.49
CA ARG A 216 -10.00 -13.82 -4.24
C ARG A 216 -9.54 -14.91 -3.28
N ALA A 217 -9.61 -16.17 -3.67
CA ALA A 217 -9.13 -17.30 -2.86
C ALA A 217 -8.08 -18.12 -3.63
N GLY A 218 -7.01 -18.52 -2.95
CA GLY A 218 -5.87 -19.18 -3.59
C GLY A 218 -4.91 -19.82 -2.59
N ARG A 219 -3.68 -20.08 -3.03
CA ARG A 219 -2.59 -20.56 -2.15
C ARG A 219 -1.56 -19.46 -1.94
N LEU A 220 -0.96 -19.46 -0.76
CA LEU A 220 0.07 -18.51 -0.40
C LEU A 220 1.30 -18.55 -1.33
N GLY A 221 1.69 -19.73 -1.79
CA GLY A 221 2.80 -19.90 -2.73
C GLY A 221 2.57 -19.22 -4.09
N ASP A 222 1.31 -18.97 -4.44
CA ASP A 222 0.91 -18.29 -5.68
C ASP A 222 0.65 -16.79 -5.43
N ALA A 223 0.89 -16.26 -4.22
CA ALA A 223 0.51 -14.89 -3.84
C ALA A 223 1.30 -13.78 -4.56
N ALA A 224 2.46 -14.09 -5.15
CA ALA A 224 3.23 -13.09 -5.90
C ALA A 224 2.40 -12.45 -7.04
N ILE A 225 1.54 -13.23 -7.71
CA ILE A 225 0.70 -12.77 -8.82
C ILE A 225 -0.40 -11.80 -8.39
N LEU A 226 -0.78 -11.77 -7.10
CA LEU A 226 -1.76 -10.81 -6.58
C LEU A 226 -1.28 -9.37 -6.78
N TYR A 227 0.02 -9.12 -6.64
CA TYR A 227 0.58 -7.79 -6.88
C TYR A 227 0.30 -7.26 -8.30
N ASP A 228 0.22 -8.17 -9.29
CA ASP A 228 0.00 -7.84 -10.69
C ASP A 228 -1.44 -8.04 -11.16
N THR A 229 -2.41 -8.12 -10.24
CA THR A 229 -3.82 -8.31 -10.60
C THR A 229 -4.26 -7.33 -11.69
N PRO A 230 -4.98 -7.76 -12.74
CA PRO A 230 -5.48 -6.83 -13.76
C PRO A 230 -6.53 -5.86 -13.21
N ASP A 231 -7.10 -6.14 -12.03
CA ASP A 231 -8.26 -5.43 -11.49
C ASP A 231 -7.90 -4.15 -10.71
N ALA A 232 -6.71 -4.10 -10.11
CA ALA A 232 -6.29 -3.05 -9.18
C ALA A 232 -4.84 -2.63 -9.39
N ASP A 233 -4.56 -1.33 -9.40
CA ASP A 233 -3.19 -0.81 -9.39
C ASP A 233 -2.62 -0.73 -7.97
N PHE A 234 -2.89 -1.72 -7.11
CA PHE A 234 -2.43 -1.81 -5.72
C PHE A 234 -2.09 -3.26 -5.35
N SER A 235 -1.27 -3.47 -4.30
CA SER A 235 -1.28 -4.76 -3.59
C SER A 235 -2.63 -4.98 -2.88
N PRO A 236 -3.01 -6.22 -2.54
CA PRO A 236 -4.22 -6.47 -1.74
C PRO A 236 -4.26 -5.61 -0.47
N SER A 237 -5.45 -5.08 -0.14
CA SER A 237 -5.67 -4.37 1.12
C SER A 237 -5.61 -5.33 2.29
N ASN A 238 -6.12 -6.55 2.14
CA ASN A 238 -5.96 -7.62 3.11
C ASN A 238 -5.53 -8.92 2.43
N LEU A 239 -4.77 -9.74 3.15
CA LEU A 239 -4.53 -11.15 2.88
C LEU A 239 -4.59 -11.89 4.22
N TRP A 240 -5.28 -13.02 4.28
CA TRP A 240 -5.36 -13.83 5.50
C TRP A 240 -5.32 -15.31 5.18
N ALA A 241 -4.81 -16.12 6.11
CA ALA A 241 -4.94 -17.56 6.05
C ALA A 241 -6.41 -17.95 6.29
N GLN A 242 -6.91 -18.95 5.56
CA GLN A 242 -8.29 -19.41 5.66
C GLN A 242 -8.66 -19.88 7.08
N ASP A 243 -7.68 -20.39 7.84
CA ASP A 243 -7.83 -20.78 9.25
C ASP A 243 -7.84 -19.58 10.22
N ARG A 244 -7.65 -18.36 9.70
CA ARG A 244 -7.61 -17.09 10.42
C ARG A 244 -6.47 -17.00 11.44
N SER A 245 -5.43 -17.80 11.28
CA SER A 245 -4.26 -17.80 12.15
C SER A 245 -3.46 -16.49 12.06
N TRP A 246 -3.47 -15.84 10.89
CA TRP A 246 -2.87 -14.53 10.68
C TRP A 246 -3.66 -13.73 9.62
N VAL A 247 -3.49 -12.41 9.66
CA VAL A 247 -4.05 -11.47 8.69
C VAL A 247 -3.11 -10.29 8.52
N LEU A 248 -2.91 -9.85 7.28
CA LEU A 248 -2.29 -8.56 6.97
C LEU A 248 -3.34 -7.54 6.52
N CYS A 249 -3.07 -6.27 6.79
CA CYS A 249 -3.84 -5.13 6.31
C CYS A 249 -2.93 -3.97 5.90
N THR A 250 -3.06 -3.53 4.65
CA THR A 250 -2.56 -2.25 4.15
C THR A 250 -3.76 -1.34 3.97
N ASP A 251 -3.96 -0.43 4.92
CA ASP A 251 -5.01 0.57 4.81
C ASP A 251 -4.66 1.59 3.71
N TYR A 252 -5.69 2.00 2.96
CA TYR A 252 -5.58 2.91 1.81
C TYR A 252 -4.79 4.19 2.11
N ASP A 253 -4.91 4.77 3.31
CA ASP A 253 -4.29 6.05 3.68
C ASP A 253 -2.93 5.88 4.40
N LEU A 254 -2.49 4.65 4.63
CA LEU A 254 -1.29 4.35 5.42
C LEU A 254 -0.06 4.06 4.56
N TRP A 255 1.10 4.32 5.17
CA TRP A 255 2.43 4.03 4.63
C TRP A 255 3.05 2.80 5.29
N GLY A 256 2.21 1.88 5.75
CA GLY A 256 2.64 0.64 6.36
C GLY A 256 1.55 -0.40 6.34
N THR A 257 1.98 -1.65 6.47
CA THR A 257 1.12 -2.83 6.48
C THR A 257 1.18 -3.47 7.85
N LYS A 258 0.03 -3.57 8.53
CA LYS A 258 -0.05 -4.31 9.79
C LYS A 258 -0.16 -5.79 9.48
N ILE A 259 0.64 -6.61 10.14
CA ILE A 259 0.53 -8.06 10.11
C ILE A 259 0.27 -8.52 11.54
N ALA A 260 -0.85 -9.22 11.72
CA ALA A 260 -1.35 -9.75 12.99
C ALA A 260 -1.34 -11.27 12.93
N GLY A 261 -0.80 -11.92 13.96
CA GLY A 261 -0.62 -13.36 13.96
C GLY A 261 0.17 -13.90 15.17
N PRO A 262 0.58 -15.19 15.13
CA PRO A 262 1.37 -15.82 16.18
C PRO A 262 2.67 -15.06 16.43
N SER A 263 3.09 -14.96 17.70
CA SER A 263 4.33 -14.23 18.05
C SER A 263 5.56 -14.71 17.30
N ALA A 264 5.65 -16.00 16.95
CA ALA A 264 6.74 -16.54 16.14
C ALA A 264 6.81 -15.90 14.73
N LEU A 265 5.66 -15.71 14.07
CA LEU A 265 5.57 -14.99 12.80
C LEU A 265 6.01 -13.53 12.97
N ILE A 266 5.57 -12.87 14.04
CA ILE A 266 5.90 -11.47 14.29
C ILE A 266 7.41 -11.28 14.55
N GLU A 267 8.03 -12.16 15.32
CA GLU A 267 9.48 -12.15 15.51
C GLU A 267 10.25 -12.40 14.21
N ALA A 268 9.75 -13.27 13.33
CA ALA A 268 10.32 -13.49 12.01
C ALA A 268 10.29 -12.21 11.16
N LEU A 269 9.17 -11.49 11.14
CA LEU A 269 9.02 -10.22 10.41
C LEU A 269 9.94 -9.11 10.95
N LEU A 270 10.15 -9.07 12.27
CA LEU A 270 11.00 -8.07 12.93
C LEU A 270 12.50 -8.36 12.76
N SER A 271 12.85 -9.64 12.65
CA SER A 271 14.24 -10.09 12.47
C SER A 271 14.66 -10.14 11.01
N ASP A 272 13.73 -9.96 10.07
CA ASP A 272 13.99 -10.03 8.65
C ASP A 272 14.82 -8.82 8.17
N PRO A 273 16.00 -9.04 7.57
CA PRO A 273 16.88 -7.94 7.17
C PRO A 273 16.40 -7.21 5.90
N GLU A 274 15.50 -7.78 5.10
CA GLU A 274 14.98 -7.16 3.88
C GLU A 274 13.74 -6.29 4.18
N LEU A 275 12.97 -6.68 5.20
CA LEU A 275 11.83 -5.91 5.71
C LEU A 275 12.27 -4.85 6.71
N GLU A 276 11.51 -3.75 6.78
CA GLU A 276 11.64 -2.78 7.88
C GLU A 276 10.37 -2.85 8.70
N SER A 277 10.45 -3.50 9.85
CA SER A 277 9.29 -3.83 10.67
C SER A 277 9.42 -3.24 12.07
N VAL A 278 8.30 -2.76 12.63
CA VAL A 278 8.25 -2.21 13.98
C VAL A 278 7.04 -2.72 14.75
N ARG A 279 7.18 -2.87 16.07
CA ARG A 279 6.02 -2.99 16.97
C ARG A 279 5.59 -1.60 17.41
N LEU A 280 4.29 -1.35 17.40
CA LEU A 280 3.68 -0.09 17.86
C LEU A 280 2.79 -0.37 19.07
N PRO A 281 3.25 -0.13 20.32
CA PRO A 281 2.52 -0.50 21.54
C PRO A 281 1.14 0.12 21.69
N TRP A 282 0.91 1.29 21.07
CA TRP A 282 -0.35 2.05 21.08
C TRP A 282 -1.29 1.70 19.92
N ALA A 283 -0.82 0.97 18.91
CA ALA A 283 -1.58 0.59 17.72
C ALA A 283 -1.95 -0.90 17.75
N ARG A 284 -2.39 -1.36 18.93
CA ARG A 284 -2.85 -2.74 19.17
C ARG A 284 -4.16 -2.98 18.45
#